data_AF-A0A218X9H8-F1
#
_entry.id   AF-A0A218X9H8-F1
#
_cell.length_a   1.000
_cell.length_b   1.000
_cell.length_c   1.000
_cell.angle_alpha   90.00
_cell.angle_beta   90.00
_cell.angle_gamma   90.00
#
_symmetry.space_group_name_H-M   'P 1'
#
loop_
_entity.id
_entity.type
_entity.pdbx_description
1 polymer ?
#
loop_
_entity_poly.entity_id
_entity_poly.type
_entity_poly.pdbx_seq_one_letter_code
_entity_poly.pdbx_strand_id
1 'polypeptide(L)'
;MGRAALHYGSILGQVASRSQPSPSPGCVFFFPPIHPAIAVAEILQRLRKNPTMGAVELKKNRNFSSQQLNPNWAELQKKLKTLSSKPRRPSDASDLGPSKSVLGKRKDRDGTEPDDSQPNPLIPTHDDCSLTDVLGMDCEMVGVGEGNKSALGRVTLVNKWGNVVYDEFVRPMDRVVDFRTHISGIRPRDLRKAKDFQVVQKKVAELIKGRIIVGHALHNDLKVLLLSHPKEDIRDTSQYQPFHKEGRRKALRHLAAEFLNVTIQNGEHNPVEDARAAMMLYLKNNKRWEKIVKDQIKLQKKQKKRKPKKKPRQKDASLRVDPASTAS
;
A
#
# COMPACT_ATOMS: atom_id res chain seq x y z
N MET A 1 -17.13 68.68 28.92
CA MET A 1 -17.13 67.21 28.75
C MET A 1 -16.26 66.96 27.53
N GLY A 2 -15.03 66.45 27.57
CA GLY A 2 -14.41 65.40 28.37
C GLY A 2 -13.56 64.60 27.39
N ARG A 3 -12.23 64.85 27.43
CA ARG A 3 -11.03 64.11 26.94
C ARG A 3 -11.25 62.86 26.05
N ALA A 4 -10.42 62.54 25.05
CA ALA A 4 -8.96 62.58 25.03
C ALA A 4 -8.38 62.45 23.59
N ALA A 5 -7.23 63.09 23.38
CA ALA A 5 -6.35 62.94 22.24
C ALA A 5 -5.37 61.77 22.46
N LEU A 6 -4.93 61.10 21.39
CA LEU A 6 -3.65 60.39 21.36
C LEU A 6 -2.91 60.64 20.05
N HIS A 7 -1.64 60.98 20.25
CA HIS A 7 -0.63 61.44 19.31
C HIS A 7 -0.11 60.36 18.36
N TYR A 8 0.10 60.74 17.09
CA TYR A 8 1.04 60.09 16.18
C TYR A 8 2.45 60.59 16.44
N GLY A 9 3.40 59.67 16.67
CA GLY A 9 4.83 59.94 16.83
C GLY A 9 5.66 58.94 16.03
N SER A 10 6.26 59.42 14.95
CA SER A 10 7.27 58.75 14.12
C SER A 10 8.64 58.85 14.81
N ILE A 11 9.36 57.73 14.96
CA ILE A 11 10.80 57.74 15.27
C ILE A 11 11.53 56.65 14.48
N LEU A 12 12.41 57.11 13.59
CA LEU A 12 13.54 56.40 12.98
C LEU A 12 14.54 55.94 14.05
N GLY A 13 15.05 54.70 13.94
CA GLY A 13 16.06 54.18 14.86
C GLY A 13 16.90 53.04 14.27
N GLN A 14 18.00 53.45 13.66
CA GLN A 14 19.33 52.81 13.61
C GLN A 14 19.50 51.29 13.37
N VAL A 15 20.14 51.04 12.23
CA VAL A 15 20.93 49.86 11.87
C VAL A 15 22.09 49.70 12.86
N ALA A 16 22.19 48.52 13.48
CA ALA A 16 23.41 48.06 14.16
C ALA A 16 23.81 46.70 13.59
N SER A 17 24.90 46.72 12.83
CA SER A 17 25.67 45.56 12.39
C SER A 17 26.17 44.76 13.59
N ARG A 18 25.86 43.46 13.65
CA ARG A 18 26.61 42.51 14.47
C ARG A 18 27.15 41.37 13.61
N SER A 19 28.44 41.19 13.82
CA SER A 19 29.41 40.33 13.17
C SER A 19 29.15 38.85 13.39
N GLN A 20 29.33 38.09 12.33
CA GLN A 20 29.57 36.64 12.31
C GLN A 20 30.83 36.29 13.11
N PRO A 21 30.88 35.09 13.73
CA PRO A 21 32.13 34.35 13.78
C PRO A 21 31.98 32.94 13.19
N SER A 22 32.94 32.59 12.33
CA SER A 22 33.35 31.22 11.99
C SER A 22 34.88 31.26 11.80
N PRO A 23 35.59 30.12 11.70
CA PRO A 23 35.54 28.90 12.52
C PRO A 23 36.96 28.49 12.99
N SER A 24 37.10 27.54 13.92
CA SER A 24 38.36 26.80 14.11
C SER A 24 38.15 25.37 14.65
N PRO A 25 39.06 24.44 14.34
CA PRO A 25 38.75 23.02 14.14
C PRO A 25 39.16 22.13 15.32
N GLY A 26 38.60 20.92 15.37
CA GLY A 26 39.22 19.79 16.07
C GLY A 26 38.41 19.21 17.21
N CYS A 27 37.50 18.27 16.89
CA CYS A 27 37.34 17.07 17.69
C CYS A 27 36.70 15.98 16.83
N VAL A 28 37.51 15.02 16.40
CA VAL A 28 37.08 13.88 15.59
C VAL A 28 36.56 12.82 16.56
N PHE A 29 35.25 12.74 16.75
CA PHE A 29 34.66 11.60 17.46
C PHE A 29 34.60 10.40 16.52
N PHE A 30 35.58 9.51 16.70
CA PHE A 30 35.60 8.18 16.12
C PHE A 30 34.51 7.32 16.78
N PHE A 31 33.39 7.09 16.08
CA PHE A 31 32.45 6.02 16.43
C PHE A 31 32.91 4.73 15.75
N PRO A 32 33.23 3.65 16.49
CA PRO A 32 33.58 2.37 15.89
C PRO A 32 32.35 1.68 15.27
N PRO A 33 32.53 0.86 14.21
CA PRO A 33 31.46 0.15 13.53
C PRO A 33 30.95 -1.01 14.40
N ILE A 34 29.65 -0.98 14.73
CA ILE A 34 28.98 -2.11 15.40
C ILE A 34 28.63 -3.15 14.32
N HIS A 35 29.37 -4.26 14.34
CA HIS A 35 29.10 -5.45 13.53
C HIS A 35 27.98 -6.28 14.17
N PRO A 36 26.99 -6.81 13.41
CA PRO A 36 25.87 -7.56 13.97
C PRO A 36 26.26 -9.03 14.15
N ALA A 37 27.04 -9.34 15.17
CA ALA A 37 27.31 -10.70 15.60
C ALA A 37 27.90 -10.69 17.00
N ILE A 38 27.07 -10.56 18.03
CA ILE A 38 27.25 -11.01 19.44
C ILE A 38 25.99 -10.52 20.17
N ALA A 39 24.88 -11.25 20.04
CA ALA A 39 23.69 -11.12 20.91
C ALA A 39 22.77 -12.36 20.80
N VAL A 40 23.34 -13.53 20.45
CA VAL A 40 22.58 -14.79 20.30
C VAL A 40 23.14 -15.91 21.19
N ALA A 41 24.29 -15.71 21.85
CA ALA A 41 24.93 -16.74 22.68
C ALA A 41 24.57 -16.67 24.18
N GLU A 42 24.13 -15.52 24.73
CA GLU A 42 23.84 -15.41 26.18
C GLU A 42 22.38 -15.71 26.57
N ILE A 43 21.46 -15.79 25.61
CA ILE A 43 20.05 -16.14 25.87
C ILE A 43 19.83 -17.66 25.79
N LEU A 44 20.74 -18.41 25.17
CA LEU A 44 20.65 -19.87 25.00
C LEU A 44 21.43 -20.69 26.05
N GLN A 45 21.96 -20.06 27.11
CA GLN A 45 22.63 -20.75 28.23
C GLN A 45 21.89 -20.65 29.59
N ARG A 46 20.67 -20.10 29.63
CA ARG A 46 19.86 -19.99 30.86
C ARG A 46 18.52 -20.75 30.88
N LEU A 47 18.25 -21.62 29.90
CA LEU A 47 17.08 -22.53 29.91
C LEU A 47 17.45 -24.03 29.83
N ARG A 48 18.66 -24.40 30.23
CA ARG A 48 19.03 -25.79 30.52
C ARG A 48 19.56 -25.89 31.94
N LYS A 49 18.65 -26.05 32.90
CA LYS A 49 18.86 -26.65 34.24
C LYS A 49 17.57 -26.46 35.06
N ASN A 50 16.77 -27.53 35.15
CA ASN A 50 16.05 -28.02 36.34
C ASN A 50 14.83 -28.88 35.93
N PRO A 51 14.93 -30.22 36.03
CA PRO A 51 13.81 -31.14 35.89
C PRO A 51 13.32 -31.59 37.27
N THR A 52 12.07 -31.33 37.64
CA THR A 52 11.34 -32.11 38.67
C THR A 52 9.83 -32.04 38.46
N MET A 53 9.31 -33.15 37.92
CA MET A 53 8.12 -33.91 38.34
C MET A 53 6.94 -33.15 38.99
N GLY A 54 5.82 -33.18 38.27
CA GLY A 54 4.46 -33.06 38.81
C GLY A 54 3.51 -33.79 37.87
N ALA A 55 3.35 -35.10 38.07
CA ALA A 55 2.41 -35.92 37.33
C ALA A 55 0.98 -35.51 37.72
N VAL A 56 0.18 -35.09 36.73
CA VAL A 56 -1.28 -35.05 36.87
C VAL A 56 -1.90 -35.78 35.70
N GLU A 57 -2.72 -36.74 36.10
CA GLU A 57 -3.44 -37.79 35.42
C GLU A 57 -4.26 -37.34 34.20
N LEU A 58 -4.13 -38.11 33.11
CA LEU A 58 -4.92 -38.00 31.89
C LEU A 58 -6.33 -38.56 32.11
N LYS A 59 -7.35 -37.69 32.18
CA LYS A 59 -8.74 -38.08 31.89
C LYS A 59 -9.13 -37.67 30.48
N LYS A 60 -9.25 -38.67 29.60
CA LYS A 60 -9.94 -38.57 28.31
C LYS A 60 -11.38 -38.12 28.57
N ASN A 61 -11.77 -36.97 28.01
CA ASN A 61 -13.18 -36.72 27.75
C ASN A 61 -13.35 -36.26 26.30
N ARG A 62 -13.84 -37.17 25.48
CA ARG A 62 -14.47 -36.87 24.19
C ARG A 62 -15.82 -36.25 24.51
N ASN A 63 -16.08 -35.04 24.03
CA ASN A 63 -17.42 -34.53 23.73
C ASN A 63 -17.29 -33.23 22.91
N PHE A 64 -17.18 -33.39 21.60
CA PHE A 64 -17.52 -32.31 20.66
C PHE A 64 -19.05 -32.24 20.59
N SER A 65 -19.63 -31.43 21.48
CA SER A 65 -21.04 -31.05 21.37
C SER A 65 -21.15 -29.94 20.34
N SER A 66 -22.00 -30.18 19.35
CA SER A 66 -22.49 -29.25 18.34
C SER A 66 -22.85 -27.90 18.95
N GLN A 67 -22.08 -26.85 18.63
CA GLN A 67 -22.51 -25.49 18.89
C GLN A 67 -23.79 -25.20 18.11
N GLN A 68 -24.80 -24.89 18.89
CA GLN A 68 -26.20 -24.66 18.55
C GLN A 68 -26.33 -23.54 17.50
N LEU A 69 -26.84 -23.90 16.32
CA LEU A 69 -27.17 -22.96 15.25
C LEU A 69 -28.23 -21.97 15.73
N ASN A 70 -28.04 -20.69 15.41
CA ASN A 70 -28.95 -19.60 15.74
C ASN A 70 -30.37 -19.90 15.21
N PRO A 71 -31.41 -19.97 16.07
CA PRO A 71 -32.75 -20.43 15.71
C PRO A 71 -33.46 -19.58 14.63
N ASN A 72 -32.98 -18.36 14.38
CA ASN A 72 -33.51 -17.47 13.34
C ASN A 72 -33.24 -17.98 11.90
N TRP A 73 -32.28 -18.90 11.72
CA TRP A 73 -31.95 -19.44 10.39
C TRP A 73 -32.96 -20.47 9.87
N ALA A 74 -33.57 -21.23 10.77
CA ALA A 74 -34.61 -22.19 10.40
C ALA A 74 -35.90 -21.49 9.96
N GLU A 75 -36.26 -20.37 10.60
CA GLU A 75 -37.44 -19.58 10.25
C GLU A 75 -37.30 -18.91 8.88
N LEU A 76 -36.13 -18.36 8.57
CA LEU A 76 -35.88 -17.74 7.27
C LEU A 76 -35.97 -18.75 6.12
N GLN A 77 -35.44 -19.97 6.30
CA GLN A 77 -35.54 -21.03 5.30
C GLN A 77 -36.99 -21.49 5.07
N LYS A 78 -37.81 -21.50 6.13
CA LYS A 78 -39.24 -21.82 6.03
C LYS A 78 -39.99 -20.75 5.23
N LYS A 79 -39.66 -19.47 5.47
CA LYS A 79 -40.28 -18.32 4.78
C LYS A 79 -39.92 -18.24 3.29
N LEU A 80 -38.69 -18.61 2.94
CA LEU A 80 -38.25 -18.70 1.54
C LEU A 80 -38.93 -19.85 0.78
N LYS A 81 -39.09 -21.03 1.43
CA LYS A 81 -39.78 -22.17 0.82
C LYS A 81 -41.28 -21.93 0.59
N THR A 82 -41.94 -21.16 1.45
CA THR A 82 -43.37 -20.80 1.29
C THR A 82 -43.64 -19.79 0.16
N LEU A 83 -42.62 -19.03 -0.27
CA LEU A 83 -42.74 -18.08 -1.38
C LEU A 83 -42.50 -18.75 -2.75
N SER A 84 -41.82 -19.89 -2.78
CA SER A 84 -41.52 -20.66 -4.00
C SER A 84 -42.60 -21.67 -4.41
N SER A 85 -43.66 -21.86 -3.62
CA SER A 85 -44.70 -22.86 -3.90
C SER A 85 -46.10 -22.24 -3.94
N LYS A 86 -46.43 -21.56 -5.05
CA LYS A 86 -47.83 -21.35 -5.45
C LYS A 86 -48.04 -21.92 -6.86
N PRO A 87 -48.81 -23.01 -7.02
CA PRO A 87 -49.10 -23.57 -8.34
C PRO A 87 -50.19 -22.74 -9.04
N ARG A 88 -49.98 -22.45 -10.34
CA ARG A 88 -51.02 -21.93 -11.23
C ARG A 88 -51.98 -23.07 -11.60
N ARG A 89 -53.29 -22.81 -11.57
CA ARG A 89 -54.32 -23.71 -12.10
C ARG A 89 -55.22 -22.97 -13.12
N PRO A 90 -55.85 -23.72 -14.05
CA PRO A 90 -56.28 -23.22 -15.36
C PRO A 90 -57.74 -22.74 -15.40
N SER A 91 -58.09 -22.12 -16.53
CA SER A 91 -59.36 -21.49 -16.90
C SER A 91 -60.54 -22.46 -17.03
N ASP A 92 -61.76 -22.03 -16.65
CA ASP A 92 -62.89 -21.85 -17.60
C ASP A 92 -64.19 -21.27 -16.97
N ALA A 93 -64.81 -20.41 -17.79
CA ALA A 93 -66.15 -19.82 -17.92
C ALA A 93 -67.25 -19.92 -16.82
N SER A 94 -67.83 -18.74 -16.46
CA SER A 94 -69.25 -18.38 -16.77
C SER A 94 -69.65 -16.96 -16.27
N ASP A 95 -70.05 -16.11 -17.23
CA ASP A 95 -71.17 -15.14 -17.29
C ASP A 95 -71.48 -14.05 -16.20
N LEU A 96 -72.01 -12.93 -16.74
CA LEU A 96 -72.71 -11.76 -16.16
C LEU A 96 -71.89 -10.54 -15.68
N GLY A 97 -71.96 -9.43 -16.44
CA GLY A 97 -71.44 -8.09 -16.09
C GLY A 97 -72.49 -7.18 -15.42
N PRO A 98 -72.38 -5.83 -15.49
CA PRO A 98 -71.21 -4.98 -15.70
C PRO A 98 -71.02 -3.97 -14.54
N SER A 99 -69.79 -3.50 -14.28
CA SER A 99 -69.60 -2.22 -13.59
C SER A 99 -68.32 -1.52 -14.02
N LYS A 100 -68.50 -0.23 -14.32
CA LYS A 100 -67.55 0.68 -14.94
C LYS A 100 -66.42 1.00 -13.96
N SER A 101 -65.18 0.85 -14.38
CA SER A 101 -64.08 1.66 -13.85
C SER A 101 -63.06 1.95 -14.94
N VAL A 102 -62.91 3.24 -15.19
CA VAL A 102 -61.90 3.91 -16.02
C VAL A 102 -60.52 3.46 -15.54
N LEU A 103 -59.84 2.60 -16.31
CA LEU A 103 -58.40 2.39 -16.18
C LEU A 103 -57.78 2.40 -17.57
N GLY A 104 -56.90 3.38 -17.78
CA GLY A 104 -56.20 3.63 -19.02
C GLY A 104 -55.41 2.42 -19.50
N LYS A 105 -55.39 2.27 -20.83
CA LYS A 105 -54.57 1.31 -21.56
C LYS A 105 -53.13 1.34 -21.04
N ARG A 106 -52.73 0.33 -20.28
CA ARG A 106 -51.31 0.03 -20.07
C ARG A 106 -50.78 -0.50 -21.39
N LYS A 107 -50.05 0.36 -22.10
CA LYS A 107 -49.10 -0.04 -23.14
C LYS A 107 -48.05 -0.90 -22.42
N ASP A 108 -48.02 -2.19 -22.73
CA ASP A 108 -46.93 -3.07 -22.31
C ASP A 108 -45.62 -2.44 -22.80
N ARG A 109 -44.87 -1.87 -21.85
CA ARG A 109 -43.48 -1.53 -22.07
C ARG A 109 -42.73 -2.84 -21.88
N ASP A 110 -42.31 -3.43 -22.99
CA ASP A 110 -41.21 -4.39 -22.99
C ASP A 110 -39.97 -3.65 -22.49
N GLY A 111 -39.78 -3.68 -21.17
CA GLY A 111 -38.68 -3.04 -20.46
C GLY A 111 -37.53 -4.01 -20.32
N THR A 112 -37.06 -4.56 -21.44
CA THR A 112 -35.70 -5.10 -21.50
C THR A 112 -34.81 -3.96 -21.99
N GLU A 113 -34.51 -3.03 -21.10
CA GLU A 113 -33.33 -2.17 -21.31
C GLU A 113 -32.12 -3.12 -21.35
N PRO A 114 -31.32 -3.12 -22.42
CA PRO A 114 -30.08 -3.88 -22.42
C PRO A 114 -29.22 -3.31 -21.29
N ASP A 115 -28.86 -4.17 -20.34
CA ASP A 115 -27.85 -3.87 -19.32
C ASP A 115 -26.50 -3.72 -20.02
N ASP A 116 -26.29 -2.54 -20.61
CA ASP A 116 -25.09 -2.16 -21.35
C ASP A 116 -23.96 -1.73 -20.39
N SER A 117 -24.07 -2.10 -19.11
CA SER A 117 -23.03 -1.87 -18.13
C SER A 117 -21.89 -2.87 -18.37
N GLN A 118 -20.95 -2.46 -19.23
CA GLN A 118 -19.65 -3.12 -19.35
C GLN A 118 -19.13 -3.46 -17.94
N PRO A 119 -18.79 -4.74 -17.66
CA PRO A 119 -18.41 -5.16 -16.32
C PRO A 119 -17.19 -4.35 -15.86
N ASN A 120 -17.26 -3.79 -14.64
CA ASN A 120 -16.18 -2.98 -14.10
C ASN A 120 -14.86 -3.78 -14.15
N PRO A 121 -13.84 -3.32 -14.89
CA PRO A 121 -12.60 -4.07 -15.09
C PRO A 121 -11.75 -4.21 -13.82
N LEU A 122 -12.11 -3.52 -12.73
CA LEU A 122 -11.47 -3.65 -11.42
C LEU A 122 -12.03 -4.81 -10.59
N ILE A 123 -13.08 -5.49 -11.06
CA ILE A 123 -13.59 -6.69 -10.39
C ILE A 123 -12.60 -7.84 -10.61
N PRO A 124 -12.30 -8.64 -9.57
CA PRO A 124 -11.43 -9.79 -9.74
C PRO A 124 -11.90 -10.74 -10.83
N THR A 125 -10.96 -11.25 -11.61
CA THR A 125 -11.23 -12.12 -12.77
C THR A 125 -11.33 -13.61 -12.43
N HIS A 126 -10.97 -13.99 -11.21
CA HIS A 126 -10.98 -15.36 -10.69
C HIS A 126 -11.18 -15.30 -9.18
N ASP A 127 -11.67 -16.36 -8.55
CA ASP A 127 -11.83 -16.44 -7.08
C ASP A 127 -10.56 -16.91 -6.34
N ASP A 128 -9.42 -17.00 -7.05
CA ASP A 128 -8.19 -17.56 -6.48
C ASP A 128 -7.37 -16.44 -5.82
N CYS A 129 -7.27 -16.51 -4.50
CA CYS A 129 -6.49 -15.59 -3.69
C CYS A 129 -5.02 -16.01 -3.54
N SER A 130 -4.56 -17.02 -4.28
CA SER A 130 -3.17 -17.46 -4.28
C SER A 130 -2.21 -16.38 -4.77
N LEU A 131 -0.94 -16.51 -4.38
CA LEU A 131 0.13 -15.62 -4.80
C LEU A 131 0.52 -15.88 -6.26
N THR A 132 0.54 -14.82 -7.06
CA THR A 132 1.03 -14.84 -8.44
C THR A 132 2.49 -14.38 -8.53
N ASP A 133 3.07 -14.47 -9.72
CA ASP A 133 4.40 -13.96 -10.08
C ASP A 133 4.46 -12.43 -10.18
N VAL A 134 3.32 -11.78 -10.36
CA VAL A 134 3.13 -10.34 -10.39
C VAL A 134 2.15 -9.92 -9.30
N LEU A 135 2.48 -8.90 -8.51
CA LEU A 135 1.59 -8.34 -7.47
C LEU A 135 1.37 -6.84 -7.71
N GLY A 136 0.13 -6.40 -7.52
CA GLY A 136 -0.23 -4.98 -7.49
C GLY A 136 -0.11 -4.46 -6.05
N MET A 137 0.42 -3.26 -5.86
CA MET A 137 0.63 -2.68 -4.54
C MET A 137 0.23 -1.22 -4.52
N ASP A 138 -0.39 -0.81 -3.42
CA ASP A 138 -0.65 0.58 -3.08
C ASP A 138 -0.63 0.78 -1.56
N CYS A 139 -0.16 1.94 -1.11
CA CYS A 139 -0.08 2.30 0.30
C CYS A 139 -0.78 3.64 0.56
N GLU A 140 -1.52 3.69 1.66
CA GLU A 140 -2.02 4.94 2.21
C GLU A 140 -1.10 5.43 3.32
N MET A 141 -0.82 6.74 3.31
CA MET A 141 0.11 7.36 4.24
C MET A 141 -0.56 8.36 5.18
N VAL A 142 -0.03 8.42 6.38
CA VAL A 142 -0.34 9.43 7.41
C VAL A 142 0.85 10.36 7.62
N GLY A 143 0.58 11.56 8.13
CA GLY A 143 1.58 12.54 8.53
C GLY A 143 2.12 12.29 9.94
N VAL A 144 3.44 12.25 10.08
CA VAL A 144 4.18 12.14 11.35
C VAL A 144 5.17 13.30 11.52
N GLY A 145 5.77 13.42 12.71
CA GLY A 145 6.65 14.53 13.05
C GLY A 145 5.86 15.84 13.15
N GLU A 146 6.16 16.81 12.30
CA GLU A 146 5.40 18.07 12.17
C GLU A 146 4.24 17.95 11.15
N GLY A 147 4.01 16.75 10.60
CA GLY A 147 2.99 16.47 9.57
C GLY A 147 3.55 16.48 8.14
N ASN A 148 4.79 16.93 7.97
CA ASN A 148 5.51 17.00 6.70
C ASN A 148 6.12 15.65 6.25
N LYS A 149 6.33 14.70 7.18
CA LYS A 149 6.86 13.37 6.88
C LYS A 149 5.71 12.38 6.71
N SER A 150 5.73 11.62 5.62
CA SER A 150 4.78 10.52 5.39
C SER A 150 5.26 9.23 6.06
N ALA A 151 4.36 8.55 6.76
CA ALA A 151 4.56 7.20 7.28
C ALA A 151 3.43 6.28 6.82
N LEU A 152 3.70 4.98 6.77
CA LEU A 152 2.74 3.97 6.31
C LEU A 152 1.55 3.86 7.27
N GLY A 153 0.33 4.02 6.76
CA GLY A 153 -0.91 3.85 7.53
C GLY A 153 -1.75 2.65 7.09
N ARG A 154 -1.70 2.26 5.81
CA ARG A 154 -2.31 1.03 5.27
C ARG A 154 -1.52 0.56 4.06
N VAL A 155 -1.40 -0.75 3.88
CA VAL A 155 -0.79 -1.36 2.68
C VAL A 155 -1.73 -2.40 2.11
N THR A 156 -1.88 -2.40 0.79
CA THR A 156 -2.65 -3.38 0.05
C THR A 156 -1.78 -4.04 -1.01
N LEU A 157 -1.89 -5.37 -1.11
CA LEU A 157 -1.34 -6.19 -2.18
C LEU A 157 -2.46 -6.99 -2.83
N VAL A 158 -2.52 -6.92 -4.16
CA VAL A 158 -3.43 -7.72 -4.99
C VAL A 158 -2.64 -8.65 -5.90
N ASN A 159 -3.19 -9.81 -6.21
CA ASN A 159 -2.60 -10.70 -7.21
C ASN A 159 -2.97 -10.25 -8.64
N LYS A 160 -2.44 -10.97 -9.63
CA LYS A 160 -2.67 -10.69 -11.05
C LYS A 160 -4.15 -10.66 -11.44
N TRP A 161 -4.99 -11.41 -10.75
CA TRP A 161 -6.44 -11.47 -11.03
C TRP A 161 -7.22 -10.35 -10.36
N GLY A 162 -6.60 -9.55 -9.48
CA GLY A 162 -7.23 -8.49 -8.72
C GLY A 162 -7.71 -8.91 -7.32
N ASN A 163 -7.46 -10.14 -6.88
CA ASN A 163 -7.81 -10.56 -5.52
C ASN A 163 -6.84 -9.97 -4.51
N VAL A 164 -7.38 -9.53 -3.37
CA VAL A 164 -6.59 -9.02 -2.25
C VAL A 164 -5.89 -10.20 -1.59
N VAL A 165 -4.56 -10.14 -1.57
CA VAL A 165 -3.70 -11.15 -0.92
C VAL A 165 -3.27 -10.69 0.46
N TYR A 166 -3.15 -9.37 0.64
CA TYR A 166 -2.77 -8.77 1.91
C TYR A 166 -3.31 -7.34 1.97
N ASP A 167 -4.03 -7.00 3.03
CA ASP A 167 -4.58 -5.66 3.24
C ASP A 167 -4.61 -5.40 4.75
N GLU A 168 -3.77 -4.48 5.22
CA GLU A 168 -3.60 -4.25 6.65
C GLU A 168 -3.40 -2.78 6.95
N PHE A 169 -4.11 -2.30 7.97
CA PHE A 169 -3.78 -1.05 8.65
C PHE A 169 -2.50 -1.23 9.47
N VAL A 170 -1.66 -0.20 9.45
CA VAL A 170 -0.32 -0.24 10.03
C VAL A 170 -0.17 0.86 11.07
N ARG A 171 0.29 0.49 12.26
CA ARG A 171 0.70 1.45 13.29
C ARG A 171 2.09 1.98 12.93
N PRO A 172 2.23 3.27 12.58
CA PRO A 172 3.54 3.85 12.28
C PRO A 172 4.46 3.83 13.51
N MET A 173 5.77 3.86 13.27
CA MET A 173 6.77 3.94 14.35
C MET A 173 6.72 5.28 15.10
N ASP A 174 6.44 6.36 14.37
CA ASP A 174 6.33 7.71 14.90
C ASP A 174 4.87 8.08 15.21
N ARG A 175 4.68 9.03 16.13
CA ARG A 175 3.35 9.55 16.46
C ARG A 175 2.70 10.21 15.24
N VAL A 176 1.48 9.77 14.93
CA VAL A 176 0.63 10.39 13.91
C VAL A 176 0.13 11.73 14.41
N VAL A 177 0.34 12.77 13.59
CA VAL A 177 -0.14 14.14 13.84
C VAL A 177 -1.20 14.58 12.83
N ASP A 178 -1.20 13.99 11.63
CA ASP A 178 -2.21 14.23 10.61
C ASP A 178 -2.56 12.91 9.93
N PHE A 179 -3.83 12.53 9.93
CA PHE A 179 -4.28 11.29 9.29
C PHE A 179 -4.43 11.43 7.77
N ARG A 180 -4.52 12.67 7.26
CA ARG A 180 -4.79 12.98 5.85
C ARG A 180 -6.06 12.29 5.35
N THR A 181 -7.00 12.11 6.25
CA THR A 181 -8.27 11.41 6.10
C THR A 181 -8.97 11.64 4.75
N HIS A 182 -9.03 12.89 4.30
CA HIS A 182 -9.70 13.31 3.06
C HIS A 182 -9.06 12.71 1.79
N ILE A 183 -7.80 12.27 1.89
CA ILE A 183 -7.07 11.53 0.86
C ILE A 183 -6.99 10.06 1.26
N SER A 184 -6.40 9.76 2.43
CA SER A 184 -6.00 8.40 2.80
C SER A 184 -7.16 7.48 3.22
N GLY A 185 -8.30 8.05 3.59
CA GLY A 185 -9.40 7.34 4.23
C GLY A 185 -9.10 6.81 5.64
N ILE A 186 -7.88 6.99 6.17
CA ILE A 186 -7.49 6.45 7.48
C ILE A 186 -8.05 7.32 8.60
N ARG A 187 -8.62 6.68 9.62
CA ARG A 187 -9.10 7.33 10.85
C ARG A 187 -8.31 6.85 12.07
N PRO A 188 -8.31 7.62 13.18
CA PRO A 188 -7.71 7.19 14.44
C PRO A 188 -8.20 5.82 14.92
N ARG A 189 -9.46 5.48 14.64
CA ARG A 189 -10.05 4.19 15.03
C ARG A 189 -9.43 3.00 14.31
N ASP A 190 -8.97 3.19 13.08
CA ASP A 190 -8.40 2.11 12.27
C ASP A 190 -7.02 1.71 12.81
N LEU A 191 -6.27 2.69 13.34
CA LEU A 191 -4.94 2.46 13.91
C LEU A 191 -4.95 1.87 15.34
N ARG A 192 -6.11 1.81 16.01
CA ARG A 192 -6.20 1.21 17.35
C ARG A 192 -5.87 -0.28 17.35
N LYS A 193 -6.35 -1.01 16.34
CA LYS A 193 -6.13 -2.46 16.16
C LYS A 193 -5.13 -2.77 15.04
N ALA A 194 -4.46 -1.75 14.50
CA ALA A 194 -3.48 -1.92 13.44
C ALA A 194 -2.28 -2.75 13.91
N LYS A 195 -1.67 -3.46 12.95
CA LYS A 195 -0.45 -4.24 13.17
C LYS A 195 0.75 -3.31 13.27
N ASP A 196 1.76 -3.72 14.05
CA ASP A 196 2.99 -2.95 14.16
C ASP A 196 3.77 -2.93 12.84
N PHE A 197 4.37 -1.79 12.54
CA PHE A 197 5.10 -1.55 11.30
C PHE A 197 6.10 -2.67 10.96
N GLN A 198 6.93 -3.13 11.91
CA GLN A 198 7.94 -4.15 11.62
C GLN A 198 7.33 -5.49 11.18
N VAL A 199 6.18 -5.86 11.75
CA VAL A 199 5.48 -7.12 11.40
C VAL A 199 4.99 -7.02 9.96
N VAL A 200 4.35 -5.91 9.61
CA VAL A 200 3.81 -5.67 8.28
C VAL A 200 4.92 -5.54 7.25
N GLN A 201 5.96 -4.77 7.55
CA GLN A 201 7.12 -4.60 6.68
C GLN A 201 7.76 -5.95 6.34
N LYS A 202 8.03 -6.79 7.34
CA LYS A 202 8.60 -8.12 7.14
C LYS A 202 7.68 -8.98 6.25
N LYS A 203 6.38 -8.96 6.53
CA LYS A 203 5.41 -9.73 5.74
C LYS A 203 5.35 -9.25 4.29
N VAL A 204 5.30 -7.95 4.04
CA VAL A 204 5.32 -7.38 2.69
C VAL A 204 6.61 -7.74 1.97
N ALA A 205 7.77 -7.64 2.63
CA ALA A 205 9.06 -8.01 2.06
C ALA A 205 9.12 -9.48 1.64
N GLU A 206 8.55 -10.39 2.44
CA GLU A 206 8.43 -11.81 2.08
C GLU A 206 7.52 -12.03 0.88
N LEU A 207 6.36 -11.35 0.83
CA LEU A 207 5.38 -11.50 -0.24
C LEU A 207 5.95 -11.02 -1.58
N ILE A 208 6.61 -9.86 -1.62
CA ILE A 208 7.12 -9.28 -2.88
C ILE A 208 8.44 -9.90 -3.34
N LYS A 209 9.11 -10.71 -2.51
CA LYS A 209 10.42 -11.29 -2.85
C LYS A 209 10.34 -12.18 -4.10
N GLY A 210 11.16 -11.87 -5.10
CA GLY A 210 11.25 -12.65 -6.35
C GLY A 210 10.04 -12.51 -7.26
N ARG A 211 9.23 -11.45 -7.08
CA ARG A 211 8.03 -11.17 -7.87
C ARG A 211 8.12 -9.78 -8.49
N ILE A 212 7.39 -9.58 -9.57
CA ILE A 212 7.21 -8.25 -10.16
C ILE A 212 6.20 -7.47 -9.31
N ILE A 213 6.52 -6.24 -8.95
CA ILE A 213 5.58 -5.31 -8.31
C ILE A 213 5.05 -4.29 -9.32
N VAL A 214 3.73 -4.09 -9.32
CA VAL A 214 3.01 -3.14 -10.16
C VAL A 214 2.34 -2.10 -9.26
N GLY A 215 2.36 -0.84 -9.64
CA GLY A 215 1.71 0.22 -8.88
C GLY A 215 1.81 1.57 -9.58
N HIS A 216 1.50 2.65 -8.85
CA HIS A 216 1.58 4.01 -9.36
C HIS A 216 2.44 4.87 -8.43
N ALA A 217 3.56 5.38 -8.95
CA ALA A 217 4.55 6.13 -8.17
C ALA A 217 5.14 5.34 -6.99
N LEU A 218 5.42 4.04 -7.22
CA LEU A 218 5.88 3.04 -6.26
C LEU A 218 7.10 3.44 -5.41
N HIS A 219 7.86 4.43 -5.86
CA HIS A 219 8.92 5.01 -5.05
C HIS A 219 8.41 5.51 -3.69
N ASN A 220 7.22 6.09 -3.64
CA ASN A 220 6.63 6.61 -2.41
C ASN A 220 6.27 5.48 -1.45
N ASP A 221 5.64 4.41 -1.96
CA ASP A 221 5.25 3.21 -1.22
C ASP A 221 6.46 2.50 -0.62
N LEU A 222 7.44 2.20 -1.48
CA LEU A 222 8.68 1.54 -1.05
C LEU A 222 9.45 2.38 -0.03
N LYS A 223 9.42 3.71 -0.16
CA LYS A 223 10.04 4.63 0.80
C LYS A 223 9.38 4.54 2.17
N VAL A 224 8.05 4.59 2.27
CA VAL A 224 7.38 4.50 3.58
C VAL A 224 7.42 3.08 4.18
N LEU A 225 7.53 2.05 3.34
CA LEU A 225 7.81 0.67 3.75
C LEU A 225 9.27 0.47 4.18
N LEU A 226 10.18 1.42 3.90
CA LEU A 226 11.63 1.27 4.08
C LEU A 226 12.17 0.01 3.38
N LEU A 227 11.63 -0.28 2.19
CA LEU A 227 12.02 -1.42 1.36
C LEU A 227 12.66 -0.95 0.06
N SER A 228 13.46 -1.84 -0.54
CA SER A 228 13.95 -1.69 -1.90
C SER A 228 13.55 -2.91 -2.71
N HIS A 229 13.37 -2.72 -4.01
CA HIS A 229 13.02 -3.79 -4.93
C HIS A 229 13.87 -3.70 -6.21
N PRO A 230 14.25 -4.84 -6.84
CA PRO A 230 15.04 -4.80 -8.06
C PRO A 230 14.38 -3.96 -9.13
N LYS A 231 15.13 -3.03 -9.75
CA LYS A 231 14.57 -2.11 -10.77
C LYS A 231 13.97 -2.85 -11.96
N GLU A 232 14.52 -4.03 -12.28
CA GLU A 232 14.04 -4.91 -13.34
C GLU A 232 12.75 -5.66 -12.99
N ASP A 233 12.31 -5.60 -11.72
CA ASP A 233 11.10 -6.20 -11.17
C ASP A 233 10.02 -5.15 -10.79
N ILE A 234 10.25 -3.85 -11.08
CA ILE A 234 9.28 -2.76 -10.83
C ILE A 234 8.54 -2.35 -12.11
N ARG A 235 7.21 -2.35 -12.08
CA ARG A 235 6.28 -1.89 -13.14
C ARG A 235 5.49 -0.70 -12.61
N ASP A 236 6.12 0.46 -12.63
CA ASP A 236 5.50 1.71 -12.18
C ASP A 236 4.75 2.39 -13.34
N THR A 237 3.43 2.44 -13.23
CA THR A 237 2.54 3.06 -14.24
C THR A 237 2.80 4.56 -14.39
N SER A 238 3.31 5.25 -13.37
CA SER A 238 3.71 6.65 -13.46
C SER A 238 5.00 6.87 -14.27
N GLN A 239 5.79 5.82 -14.51
CA GLN A 239 7.06 5.88 -15.26
C GLN A 239 6.94 5.29 -16.66
N TYR A 240 5.80 4.66 -16.98
CA TYR A 240 5.59 4.03 -18.26
C TYR A 240 5.38 5.10 -19.34
N GLN A 241 6.42 5.35 -20.14
CA GLN A 241 6.46 6.44 -21.14
C GLN A 241 5.22 6.52 -22.06
N PRO A 242 4.62 5.40 -22.53
CA PRO A 242 3.40 5.46 -23.33
C PRO A 242 2.17 6.06 -22.63
N PHE A 243 2.16 6.19 -21.31
CA PHE A 243 1.12 6.86 -20.54
C PHE A 243 1.36 8.36 -20.34
N HIS A 244 2.52 8.87 -20.74
CA HIS A 244 2.81 10.29 -20.63
C HIS A 244 2.10 11.08 -21.72
N LYS A 245 1.58 12.25 -21.35
CA LYS A 245 1.06 13.24 -22.29
C LYS A 245 1.99 14.45 -22.27
N GLU A 246 2.49 14.85 -23.44
CA GLU A 246 3.43 15.99 -23.57
C GLU A 246 4.66 15.86 -22.64
N GLY A 247 5.16 14.63 -22.47
CA GLY A 247 6.31 14.34 -21.59
C GLY A 247 6.01 14.41 -20.08
N ARG A 248 4.76 14.65 -19.66
CA ARG A 248 4.35 14.73 -18.25
C ARG A 248 3.68 13.44 -17.79
N ARG A 249 3.97 13.06 -16.54
CA ARG A 249 3.30 11.94 -15.85
C ARG A 249 1.84 12.30 -15.57
N LYS A 250 0.94 11.34 -15.73
CA LYS A 250 -0.49 11.48 -15.41
C LYS A 250 -0.79 10.82 -14.07
N ALA A 251 -1.74 11.38 -13.33
CA ALA A 251 -2.29 10.75 -12.13
C ALA A 251 -3.02 9.46 -12.48
N LEU A 252 -3.03 8.50 -11.54
CA LEU A 252 -3.69 7.20 -11.71
C LEU A 252 -5.16 7.33 -12.15
N ARG A 253 -5.94 8.22 -11.52
CA ARG A 253 -7.34 8.48 -11.92
C ARG A 253 -7.51 8.84 -13.39
N HIS A 254 -6.58 9.61 -13.97
CA HIS A 254 -6.66 9.99 -15.38
C HIS A 254 -6.26 8.84 -16.31
N LEU A 255 -5.40 7.93 -15.85
CA LEU A 255 -5.05 6.72 -16.59
C LEU A 255 -6.18 5.69 -16.51
N ALA A 256 -6.79 5.50 -15.35
CA ALA A 256 -7.94 4.63 -15.18
C ALA A 256 -9.12 5.09 -16.05
N ALA A 257 -9.41 6.40 -16.07
CA ALA A 257 -10.48 6.94 -16.89
C ALA A 257 -10.22 6.77 -18.40
N GLU A 258 -8.98 7.02 -18.86
CA GLU A 258 -8.64 6.95 -20.29
C GLU A 258 -8.49 5.51 -20.80
N PHE A 259 -7.83 4.64 -20.05
CA PHE A 259 -7.45 3.32 -20.53
C PHE A 259 -8.37 2.20 -20.02
N LEU A 260 -9.04 2.38 -18.88
CA LEU A 260 -9.93 1.38 -18.30
C LEU A 260 -11.40 1.80 -18.34
N ASN A 261 -11.70 3.06 -18.70
CA ASN A 261 -13.04 3.65 -18.63
C ASN A 261 -13.66 3.56 -17.23
N VAL A 262 -12.82 3.68 -16.18
CA VAL A 262 -13.24 3.65 -14.78
C VAL A 262 -12.85 4.95 -14.10
N THR A 263 -13.78 5.52 -13.34
CA THR A 263 -13.53 6.67 -12.48
C THR A 263 -13.24 6.20 -11.06
N ILE A 264 -12.04 6.49 -10.58
CA ILE A 264 -11.55 6.15 -9.23
C ILE A 264 -11.17 7.44 -8.49
N GLN A 265 -10.98 7.37 -7.17
CA GLN A 265 -10.54 8.51 -6.35
C GLN A 265 -11.52 9.71 -6.37
N ASN A 266 -12.84 9.45 -6.45
CA ASN A 266 -13.92 10.46 -6.34
C ASN A 266 -14.19 10.87 -4.87
N GLY A 267 -13.15 11.01 -4.07
CA GLY A 267 -13.23 11.20 -2.63
C GLY A 267 -11.99 10.64 -1.95
N GLU A 268 -12.21 9.94 -0.84
CA GLU A 268 -11.15 9.18 -0.17
C GLU A 268 -10.63 8.08 -1.10
N HIS A 269 -9.31 7.88 -1.08
CA HIS A 269 -8.67 6.84 -1.83
C HIS A 269 -8.98 5.47 -1.22
N ASN A 270 -9.04 4.47 -2.10
CA ASN A 270 -9.18 3.09 -1.71
C ASN A 270 -7.98 2.32 -2.28
N PRO A 271 -7.02 1.88 -1.44
CA PRO A 271 -5.80 1.26 -1.92
C PRO A 271 -6.06 -0.07 -2.64
N VAL A 272 -7.19 -0.74 -2.37
CA VAL A 272 -7.60 -1.94 -3.12
C VAL A 272 -7.96 -1.57 -4.56
N GLU A 273 -8.74 -0.51 -4.74
CA GLU A 273 -9.15 -0.03 -6.06
C GLU A 273 -7.94 0.49 -6.86
N ASP A 274 -7.06 1.26 -6.20
CA ASP A 274 -5.87 1.83 -6.82
C ASP A 274 -4.86 0.76 -7.23
N ALA A 275 -4.59 -0.22 -6.36
CA ALA A 275 -3.72 -1.36 -6.69
C ALA A 275 -4.27 -2.20 -7.87
N ARG A 276 -5.59 -2.38 -7.92
CA ARG A 276 -6.28 -3.06 -9.04
C ARG A 276 -6.17 -2.25 -10.33
N ALA A 277 -6.41 -0.94 -10.29
CA ALA A 277 -6.30 -0.08 -11.46
C ALA A 277 -4.89 -0.11 -12.04
N ALA A 278 -3.87 -0.01 -11.18
CA ALA A 278 -2.47 -0.12 -11.61
C ALA A 278 -2.16 -1.50 -12.22
N MET A 279 -2.65 -2.60 -11.61
CA MET A 279 -2.50 -3.95 -12.14
C MET A 279 -3.15 -4.08 -13.53
N MET A 280 -4.38 -3.61 -13.70
CA MET A 280 -5.10 -3.70 -14.97
C MET A 280 -4.45 -2.88 -16.08
N LEU A 281 -3.95 -1.68 -15.76
CA LEU A 281 -3.14 -0.88 -16.69
C LEU A 281 -1.89 -1.64 -17.15
N TYR A 282 -1.18 -2.29 -16.23
CA TYR A 282 -0.04 -3.13 -16.59
C TYR A 282 -0.46 -4.30 -17.47
N LEU A 283 -1.50 -5.05 -17.11
CA LEU A 283 -1.94 -6.23 -17.86
C LEU A 283 -2.40 -5.87 -19.28
N LYS A 284 -3.11 -4.75 -19.46
CA LYS A 284 -3.52 -4.25 -20.78
C LYS A 284 -2.32 -3.93 -21.68
N ASN A 285 -1.17 -3.60 -21.10
CA ASN A 285 0.04 -3.20 -21.82
C ASN A 285 1.22 -4.17 -21.70
N ASN A 286 1.05 -5.32 -21.03
CA ASN A 286 2.16 -6.17 -20.58
C ASN A 286 3.08 -6.65 -21.71
N LYS A 287 2.53 -7.05 -22.86
CA LYS A 287 3.32 -7.54 -24.00
C LYS A 287 4.33 -6.49 -24.48
N ARG A 288 3.88 -5.24 -24.60
CA ARG A 288 4.73 -4.11 -25.01
C ARG A 288 5.67 -3.71 -23.89
N TRP A 289 5.18 -3.66 -22.66
CA TRP A 289 5.95 -3.27 -21.48
C TRP A 289 7.14 -4.22 -21.23
N GLU A 290 6.90 -5.53 -21.20
CA GLU A 290 7.94 -6.52 -20.96
C GLU A 290 8.99 -6.57 -22.08
N LYS A 291 8.59 -6.27 -23.33
CA LYS A 291 9.56 -6.09 -24.43
C LYS A 291 10.49 -4.91 -24.17
N ILE A 292 9.95 -3.75 -23.78
CA ILE A 292 10.74 -2.55 -23.47
C ILE A 292 11.72 -2.82 -22.33
N VAL A 293 11.26 -3.45 -21.25
CA VAL A 293 12.11 -3.79 -20.09
C VAL A 293 13.24 -4.74 -20.50
N LYS A 294 12.93 -5.81 -21.24
CA LYS A 294 13.95 -6.75 -21.74
C LYS A 294 15.01 -6.05 -22.61
N ASP A 295 14.59 -5.15 -23.49
CA ASP A 295 15.50 -4.44 -24.39
C ASP A 295 16.37 -3.43 -23.61
N GLN A 296 15.82 -2.76 -22.60
CA GLN A 296 16.59 -1.90 -21.69
C GLN A 296 17.64 -2.71 -20.91
N ILE A 297 17.28 -3.88 -20.38
CA ILE A 297 18.20 -4.76 -19.65
C ILE A 297 19.33 -5.22 -20.58
N LYS A 298 19.02 -5.64 -21.81
CA LYS A 298 20.03 -6.02 -22.82
C LYS A 298 20.98 -4.85 -23.12
N LEU A 299 20.44 -3.64 -23.29
CA LEU A 299 21.23 -2.46 -23.56
C LEU A 299 22.18 -2.12 -22.39
N GLN A 300 21.69 -2.16 -21.16
CA GLN A 300 22.50 -1.94 -19.96
C GLN A 300 23.62 -3.00 -19.82
N LYS A 301 23.32 -4.27 -20.11
CA LYS A 301 24.32 -5.36 -20.13
C LYS A 301 25.40 -5.10 -21.19
N LYS A 302 25.01 -4.65 -22.40
CA LYS A 302 25.95 -4.28 -23.48
C LYS A 302 26.83 -3.10 -23.08
N GLN A 303 26.27 -2.07 -22.45
CA GLN A 303 27.03 -0.91 -21.98
C GLN A 303 28.03 -1.27 -20.86
N LYS A 304 27.65 -2.13 -19.92
CA LYS A 304 28.56 -2.64 -18.87
C LYS A 304 29.75 -3.41 -19.46
N LYS A 305 29.53 -4.22 -20.50
CA LYS A 305 30.60 -4.95 -21.21
C LYS A 305 31.56 -4.02 -21.96
N ARG A 306 31.10 -2.87 -22.45
CA ARG A 306 31.91 -1.90 -23.21
C ARG A 306 32.74 -0.95 -22.33
N LYS A 307 32.43 -0.82 -21.03
CA LYS A 307 33.22 0.05 -20.14
C LYS A 307 34.57 -0.62 -19.80
N PRO A 308 35.72 0.02 -20.08
CA PRO A 308 37.03 -0.56 -19.76
C PRO A 308 37.17 -0.74 -18.24
N LYS A 309 37.74 -1.87 -17.81
CA LYS A 309 38.09 -2.11 -16.40
C LYS A 309 39.04 -1.00 -15.95
N LYS A 310 38.62 -0.14 -15.02
CA LYS A 310 39.56 0.82 -14.38
C LYS A 310 40.69 0.00 -13.75
N LYS A 311 41.94 0.23 -14.19
CA LYS A 311 43.13 -0.35 -13.56
C LYS A 311 43.16 0.05 -12.07
N PRO A 312 43.52 -0.85 -11.14
CA PRO A 312 43.72 -0.48 -9.76
C PRO A 312 44.82 0.60 -9.69
N ARG A 313 44.55 1.72 -9.00
CA ARG A 313 45.59 2.70 -8.70
C ARG A 313 46.57 2.04 -7.73
N GLN A 314 47.83 1.87 -8.14
CA GLN A 314 48.92 1.59 -7.22
C GLN A 314 48.99 2.74 -6.21
N LYS A 315 48.95 2.42 -4.91
CA LYS A 315 49.27 3.39 -3.86
C LYS A 315 50.78 3.51 -3.84
N ASP A 316 51.28 4.71 -4.14
CA ASP A 316 52.70 5.04 -3.98
C ASP A 316 53.09 4.86 -2.51
N ALA A 317 54.08 3.99 -2.28
CA ALA A 317 54.79 3.89 -1.02
C ALA A 317 55.95 4.88 -1.08
N SER A 318 55.75 6.10 -0.57
CA SER A 318 56.83 7.08 -0.38
C SER A 318 57.29 7.11 1.08
N LEU A 319 58.50 6.55 1.27
CA LEU A 319 59.61 7.08 2.05
C LEU A 319 59.40 7.34 3.57
N ARG A 320 59.89 6.40 4.38
CA ARG A 320 60.39 6.66 5.74
C ARG A 320 61.71 7.44 5.61
N VAL A 321 61.82 8.53 6.36
CA VAL A 321 63.09 9.21 6.64
C VAL A 321 63.26 9.15 8.16
N ASP A 322 64.26 8.41 8.63
CA ASP A 322 64.63 8.34 10.04
C ASP A 322 65.46 9.58 10.42
N PRO A 323 65.17 10.27 11.54
CA PRO A 323 66.10 11.26 12.07
C PRO A 323 67.11 10.60 13.03
N ALA A 324 68.35 11.03 12.86
CA ALA A 324 69.55 10.55 13.53
C ALA A 324 69.53 10.66 15.06
N SER A 325 70.18 9.69 15.71
CA SER A 325 70.72 9.81 17.06
C SER A 325 72.24 9.61 17.02
N THR A 326 72.99 10.72 17.09
CA THR A 326 74.39 10.72 17.51
C THR A 326 74.59 11.83 18.53
N ALA A 327 75.31 11.48 19.58
CA ALA A 327 75.50 12.17 20.85
C ALA A 327 76.16 13.56 20.75
N SER A 328 75.78 14.47 21.65
CA SER A 328 76.58 14.90 22.80
C SER A 328 75.77 15.82 23.70
#